data_AF-A0AAN7ZMM1-F1
#
_entry.id   AF-A0AAN7ZMM1-F1
#
_cell.length_a   1.000
_cell.length_b   1.000
_cell.length_c   1.000
_cell.angle_alpha   90.00
_cell.angle_beta   90.00
_cell.angle_gamma   90.00
#
_symmetry.space_group_name_H-M   'P 1'
#
loop_
_entity.id
_entity.type
_entity.pdbx_description
1 polymer ?
#
loop_
_entity_poly.entity_id
_entity_poly.type
_entity_poly.pdbx_seq_one_letter_code
_entity_poly.pdbx_strand_id
1 'polypeptide(L)'
;MAVLCHKFLFNSDHYYVHRRSKKDRHTSRGALETPEKKTKSRWRQQNIEARKKVKAKKRRNLGHSYENSSGESVEAKTLGPPCRCKNKCRSLLSQNENIIFNSFWDLNSYDKQNAYLFGTIRGIPKKRSYPKKTKRETSSRTVTFLYSVKVDGVDTQICKEEFLSVHGLQNCKKSIYNICKQIRQGNTIPTCDGRGKHHNRKNRLPDDMLKSVHDHINAIPKYTSHYSRKHNPNRLYIDHDLSISSLYKKYYKPWCEDQGFLPVKEDAYRRIFCNHYNIGFKLPKSDTCETCDKYSVLLDSNKNDTTKFRELQIQLELHQRKAEAMQTNMKTEIKLGVENVEIDADENNDNIEHLDDEIDVL
;
A
#
# COMPACT_ATOMS: atom_id res chain seq x y z
N MET A 1 31.57 -39.51 -77.61
CA MET A 1 30.57 -39.02 -78.58
C MET A 1 29.78 -37.91 -77.91
N ALA A 2 29.63 -36.79 -78.61
CA ALA A 2 28.86 -35.63 -78.18
C ALA A 2 27.40 -35.99 -77.88
N VAL A 3 26.72 -35.15 -77.10
CA VAL A 3 25.46 -34.45 -77.46
C VAL A 3 24.74 -33.93 -76.18
N LEU A 4 24.71 -32.60 -76.08
CA LEU A 4 23.58 -31.70 -75.73
C LEU A 4 22.70 -32.05 -74.52
N CYS A 5 22.71 -31.25 -73.45
CA CYS A 5 21.98 -29.97 -73.27
C CYS A 5 20.45 -30.14 -73.21
N HIS A 6 19.82 -29.91 -72.04
CA HIS A 6 18.88 -28.79 -71.83
C HIS A 6 18.22 -28.76 -70.43
N LYS A 7 18.33 -27.58 -69.79
CA LYS A 7 17.36 -26.80 -68.95
C LYS A 7 16.46 -27.55 -67.95
N PHE A 8 16.67 -27.37 -66.65
CA PHE A 8 16.01 -26.37 -65.77
C PHE A 8 14.48 -26.43 -65.77
N LEU A 9 13.86 -26.76 -64.63
CA LEU A 9 12.81 -25.98 -63.95
C LEU A 9 12.57 -26.50 -62.51
N PHE A 10 12.85 -25.62 -61.54
CA PHE A 10 12.15 -25.31 -60.27
C PHE A 10 11.86 -26.35 -59.15
N ASN A 11 12.51 -26.06 -58.00
CA ASN A 11 12.03 -25.95 -56.61
C ASN A 11 10.91 -26.86 -56.08
N SER A 12 11.21 -27.60 -55.00
CA SER A 12 10.36 -27.63 -53.81
C SER A 12 11.16 -27.97 -52.55
N ASP A 13 10.80 -27.31 -51.45
CA ASP A 13 11.49 -27.23 -50.17
C ASP A 13 11.65 -28.56 -49.41
N HIS A 14 12.88 -28.78 -48.92
CA HIS A 14 13.20 -29.83 -47.95
C HIS A 14 12.69 -29.43 -46.55
N TYR A 15 11.66 -30.14 -46.07
CA TYR A 15 11.27 -30.13 -44.66
C TYR A 15 12.34 -30.82 -43.80
N TYR A 16 13.12 -30.05 -43.05
CA TYR A 16 13.95 -30.56 -41.95
C TYR A 16 13.19 -30.43 -40.62
N VAL A 17 12.86 -31.58 -40.02
CA VAL A 17 12.20 -31.68 -38.71
C VAL A 17 13.23 -31.41 -37.60
N HIS A 18 13.23 -30.21 -37.03
CA HIS A 18 13.99 -29.93 -35.82
C HIS A 18 13.29 -30.47 -34.57
N ARG A 19 13.92 -31.49 -33.99
CA ARG A 19 13.63 -32.08 -32.66
C ARG A 19 13.77 -31.00 -31.57
N ARG A 20 12.67 -30.39 -31.14
CA ARG A 20 12.66 -29.45 -30.01
C ARG A 20 12.86 -30.21 -28.69
N SER A 21 14.01 -29.97 -28.07
CA SER A 21 14.31 -30.33 -26.68
C SER A 21 13.28 -29.71 -25.73
N LYS A 22 12.62 -30.55 -24.92
CA LYS A 22 11.72 -30.12 -23.85
C LYS A 22 12.57 -29.52 -22.73
N LYS A 23 12.68 -28.18 -22.66
CA LYS A 23 13.14 -27.50 -21.45
C LYS A 23 12.03 -27.58 -20.40
N ASP A 24 12.32 -28.28 -19.31
CA ASP A 24 11.51 -28.29 -18.11
C ASP A 24 11.30 -26.85 -17.61
N ARG A 25 10.04 -26.41 -17.61
CA ARG A 25 9.64 -25.12 -17.03
C ARG A 25 9.63 -25.27 -15.51
N HIS A 26 10.78 -25.07 -14.87
CA HIS A 26 10.80 -24.78 -13.44
C HIS A 26 10.08 -23.45 -13.19
N THR A 27 8.89 -23.52 -12.61
CA THR A 27 8.20 -22.37 -12.03
C THR A 27 8.86 -22.02 -10.70
N SER A 28 10.06 -21.42 -10.73
CA SER A 28 10.68 -20.90 -9.52
C SER A 28 9.95 -19.62 -9.11
N ARG A 29 9.42 -19.59 -7.88
CA ARG A 29 9.01 -18.34 -7.23
C ARG A 29 10.28 -17.51 -7.05
N GLY A 30 10.42 -16.43 -7.81
CA GLY A 30 11.59 -15.55 -7.73
C GLY A 30 11.80 -14.99 -6.33
N ALA A 31 13.04 -14.59 -6.02
CA ALA A 31 13.37 -13.92 -4.77
C ALA A 31 12.66 -12.55 -4.72
N LEU A 32 12.02 -12.26 -3.60
CA LEU A 32 11.51 -10.92 -3.30
C LEU A 32 12.64 -10.15 -2.63
N GLU A 33 13.00 -8.99 -3.17
CA GLU A 33 13.93 -8.08 -2.52
C GLU A 33 13.30 -7.57 -1.20
N THR A 34 14.13 -7.52 -0.15
CA THR A 34 13.79 -6.99 1.17
C THR A 34 13.22 -5.57 1.10
N PRO A 35 12.38 -5.14 2.07
CA PRO A 35 11.54 -3.96 1.92
C PRO A 35 12.34 -2.70 1.57
N GLU A 36 11.91 -2.04 0.50
CA GLU A 36 12.45 -0.76 0.06
C GLU A 36 12.42 0.27 1.21
N LYS A 37 13.54 0.96 1.43
CA LYS A 37 13.61 2.06 2.39
C LYS A 37 12.55 3.11 2.03
N LYS A 38 11.64 3.40 2.98
CA LYS A 38 10.60 4.43 2.80
C LYS A 38 11.24 5.76 2.43
N THR A 39 10.91 6.29 1.26
CA THR A 39 11.35 7.62 0.84
C THR A 39 10.77 8.68 1.78
N LYS A 40 11.57 9.68 2.17
CA LYS A 40 11.11 10.82 2.99
C LYS A 40 9.98 11.54 2.24
N SER A 41 8.74 11.42 2.75
CA SER A 41 7.56 12.08 2.19
C SER A 41 7.59 13.58 2.50
N ARG A 42 7.08 14.40 1.57
CA ARG A 42 6.87 15.84 1.78
C ARG A 42 5.68 16.17 2.68
N TRP A 43 4.75 15.22 2.82
CA TRP A 43 3.61 15.38 3.70
C TRP A 43 4.02 15.04 5.13
N ARG A 44 3.50 15.79 6.11
CA ARG A 44 3.56 15.41 7.52
C ARG A 44 3.06 13.97 7.63
N GLN A 45 3.87 13.10 8.26
CA GLN A 45 3.43 11.74 8.55
C GLN A 45 2.21 11.82 9.45
N GLN A 46 1.07 11.35 8.93
CA GLN A 46 -0.16 11.26 9.69
C GLN A 46 -0.26 9.87 10.27
N ASN A 47 -0.63 9.77 11.54
CA ASN A 47 -1.04 8.49 12.12
C ASN A 47 -2.37 8.06 11.47
N ILE A 48 -2.28 7.24 10.41
CA ILE A 48 -3.43 6.74 9.65
C ILE A 48 -4.29 5.83 10.53
N GLU A 49 -3.68 5.09 11.44
CA GLU A 49 -4.36 4.15 12.34
C GLU A 49 -5.22 4.86 13.37
N ALA A 50 -4.84 6.09 13.75
CA ALA A 50 -5.64 6.95 14.63
C ALA A 50 -6.98 7.37 14.01
N ARG A 51 -7.14 7.29 12.67
CA ARG A 51 -8.35 7.76 11.98
C ARG A 51 -9.57 6.91 12.39
N LYS A 52 -10.66 7.58 12.77
CA LYS A 52 -11.94 6.93 13.18
C LYS A 52 -12.39 5.81 12.23
N LYS A 53 -12.34 6.04 10.91
CA LYS A 53 -12.73 5.04 9.89
C LYS A 53 -11.82 3.81 9.87
N VAL A 54 -10.53 3.98 10.16
CA VAL A 54 -9.55 2.88 10.21
C VAL A 54 -9.77 2.05 11.48
N LYS A 55 -9.92 2.71 12.63
CA LYS A 55 -10.29 2.06 13.90
C LYS A 55 -11.60 1.28 13.79
N ALA A 56 -12.65 1.89 13.24
CA ALA A 56 -13.94 1.24 13.05
C ALA A 56 -13.85 0.04 12.09
N LYS A 57 -13.04 0.11 11.03
CA LYS A 57 -12.80 -1.02 10.13
C LYS A 57 -12.09 -2.18 10.86
N LYS A 58 -11.05 -1.88 11.65
CA LYS A 58 -10.32 -2.87 12.46
C LYS A 58 -11.28 -3.55 13.44
N ARG A 59 -12.03 -2.79 14.24
CA ARG A 59 -13.02 -3.32 15.19
C ARG A 59 -14.08 -4.17 14.53
N ARG A 60 -14.64 -3.73 13.40
CA ARG A 60 -15.60 -4.52 12.61
C ARG A 60 -15.01 -5.86 12.15
N ASN A 61 -13.77 -5.85 11.68
CA ASN A 61 -13.11 -7.07 11.20
C ASN A 61 -12.75 -8.02 12.33
N LEU A 62 -12.54 -7.51 13.55
CA LEU A 62 -12.37 -8.30 14.78
C LEU A 62 -13.71 -8.72 15.41
N GLY A 63 -14.84 -8.29 14.84
CA GLY A 63 -16.15 -8.57 15.42
C GLY A 63 -16.46 -7.79 16.71
N HIS A 64 -15.65 -6.81 17.10
CA HIS A 64 -15.96 -5.95 18.24
C HIS A 64 -17.04 -4.91 17.91
N SER A 65 -17.60 -4.30 18.96
CA SER A 65 -18.49 -3.16 18.80
C SER A 65 -17.77 -1.98 18.15
N TYR A 66 -18.50 -1.19 17.36
CA TYR A 66 -17.95 -0.02 16.71
C TYR A 66 -19.02 1.01 16.37
N GLU A 67 -18.65 2.28 16.31
CA GLU A 67 -19.50 3.36 15.82
C GLU A 67 -19.46 3.40 14.28
N ASN A 68 -20.62 3.38 13.64
CA ASN A 68 -20.73 3.45 12.19
C ASN A 68 -20.55 4.90 11.68
N SER A 69 -20.57 5.11 10.36
CA SER A 69 -20.43 6.45 9.79
C SER A 69 -21.59 7.40 10.07
N SER A 70 -22.72 6.86 10.51
CA SER A 70 -23.93 7.58 10.90
C SER A 70 -23.94 7.95 12.39
N GLY A 71 -22.93 7.53 13.16
CA GLY A 71 -22.83 7.77 14.61
C GLY A 71 -23.51 6.70 15.47
N GLU A 72 -24.10 5.67 14.87
CA GLU A 72 -24.79 4.61 15.62
C GLU A 72 -23.80 3.54 16.08
N SER A 73 -23.97 3.08 17.32
CA SER A 73 -23.21 1.97 17.88
C SER A 73 -23.69 0.64 17.30
N VAL A 74 -22.76 -0.13 16.72
CA VAL A 74 -22.99 -1.50 16.29
C VAL A 74 -22.43 -2.42 17.35
N GLU A 75 -23.25 -3.34 17.85
CA GLU A 75 -22.88 -4.31 18.87
C GLU A 75 -21.78 -5.28 18.40
N ALA A 76 -21.05 -5.82 19.37
CA ALA A 76 -20.07 -6.86 19.14
C ALA A 76 -20.76 -8.14 18.62
N LYS A 77 -20.02 -8.91 17.84
CA LYS A 77 -20.41 -10.22 17.38
C LYS A 77 -20.38 -11.18 18.55
N THR A 78 -21.40 -12.03 18.59
CA THR A 78 -21.56 -13.06 19.60
C THR A 78 -21.89 -14.38 18.92
N LEU A 79 -21.54 -15.47 19.60
CA LEU A 79 -22.02 -16.80 19.25
C LEU A 79 -23.54 -16.80 19.16
N GLY A 80 -24.07 -17.35 18.06
CA GLY A 80 -25.50 -17.50 17.90
C GLY A 80 -26.06 -18.63 18.79
N PRO A 81 -27.40 -18.78 18.81
CA PRO A 81 -28.03 -19.93 19.45
C PRO A 81 -27.66 -21.23 18.71
N PRO A 82 -27.61 -22.37 19.40
CA PRO A 82 -27.37 -23.67 18.77
C PRO A 82 -28.47 -23.99 17.75
N CYS A 83 -28.13 -24.78 16.73
CA CYS A 83 -29.11 -25.20 15.74
C CYS A 83 -30.15 -26.15 16.34
N ARG A 84 -31.33 -26.20 15.70
CA ARG A 84 -32.42 -27.10 16.11
C ARG A 84 -32.50 -28.36 15.24
N CYS A 85 -31.42 -28.69 14.53
CA CYS A 85 -31.43 -29.82 13.59
C CYS A 85 -31.30 -31.17 14.32
N LYS A 86 -31.73 -32.24 13.65
CA LYS A 86 -31.71 -33.61 14.20
C LYS A 86 -30.32 -34.09 14.61
N ASN A 87 -29.27 -33.57 13.96
CA ASN A 87 -27.88 -33.94 14.23
C ASN A 87 -27.29 -33.23 15.46
N LYS A 88 -28.05 -32.35 16.13
CA LYS A 88 -27.62 -31.61 17.33
C LYS A 88 -26.21 -31.01 17.18
N CYS A 89 -25.96 -30.29 16.08
CA CYS A 89 -24.59 -30.02 15.63
C CYS A 89 -23.66 -29.35 16.67
N ARG A 90 -24.17 -28.52 17.58
CA ARG A 90 -23.37 -27.93 18.67
C ARG A 90 -22.65 -28.99 19.51
N SER A 91 -23.28 -30.13 19.81
CA SER A 91 -22.64 -31.19 20.59
C SER A 91 -21.52 -31.90 19.84
N LEU A 92 -21.52 -31.84 18.51
CA LEU A 92 -20.45 -32.42 17.67
C LEU A 92 -19.18 -31.57 17.69
N LEU A 93 -19.23 -30.35 18.23
CA LEU A 93 -18.08 -29.45 18.30
C LEU A 93 -17.23 -29.67 19.53
N SER A 94 -17.63 -30.55 20.46
CA SER A 94 -16.86 -30.89 21.65
C SER A 94 -16.40 -29.65 22.45
N GLN A 95 -17.29 -28.67 22.63
CA GLN A 95 -17.02 -27.40 23.34
C GLN A 95 -16.04 -26.44 22.64
N ASN A 96 -15.61 -26.75 21.40
CA ASN A 96 -14.69 -25.91 20.63
C ASN A 96 -15.38 -24.70 19.94
N GLU A 97 -16.66 -24.43 20.19
CA GLU A 97 -17.37 -23.31 19.55
C GLU A 97 -16.70 -21.94 19.78
N ASN A 98 -16.18 -21.68 20.97
CA ASN A 98 -15.52 -20.41 21.29
C ASN A 98 -14.19 -20.27 20.55
N ILE A 99 -13.43 -21.37 20.45
CA ILE A 99 -12.17 -21.42 19.71
C ILE A 99 -12.42 -21.17 18.22
N ILE A 100 -13.44 -21.80 17.64
CA ILE A 100 -13.85 -21.58 16.25
C ILE A 100 -14.28 -20.11 16.03
N PHE A 101 -15.05 -19.56 16.98
CA PHE A 101 -15.51 -18.18 16.90
C PHE A 101 -14.35 -17.18 16.95
N ASN A 102 -13.48 -17.28 17.96
CA ASN A 102 -12.36 -16.37 18.15
C ASN A 102 -11.37 -16.47 17.00
N SER A 103 -10.94 -17.69 16.64
CA SER A 103 -10.00 -17.90 15.53
C SER A 103 -10.49 -17.32 14.19
N PHE A 104 -11.81 -17.29 13.96
CA PHE A 104 -12.39 -16.66 12.78
C PHE A 104 -12.30 -15.13 12.81
N TRP A 105 -12.59 -14.50 13.95
CA TRP A 105 -12.56 -13.04 14.09
C TRP A 105 -11.13 -12.48 14.22
N ASP A 106 -10.23 -13.23 14.84
CA ASP A 106 -8.80 -12.90 15.01
C ASP A 106 -8.05 -12.79 13.67
N LEU A 107 -8.61 -13.33 12.59
CA LEU A 107 -8.12 -13.12 11.22
C LEU A 107 -8.03 -11.62 10.87
N ASN A 108 -8.82 -10.76 11.51
CA ASN A 108 -8.79 -9.28 11.41
C ASN A 108 -8.83 -8.75 9.96
N SER A 109 -9.34 -9.55 9.03
CA SER A 109 -9.36 -9.23 7.61
C SER A 109 -10.54 -9.90 6.94
N TYR A 110 -11.36 -9.07 6.29
CA TYR A 110 -12.50 -9.52 5.49
C TYR A 110 -12.10 -10.55 4.44
N ASP A 111 -10.96 -10.37 3.77
CA ASP A 111 -10.50 -11.29 2.73
C ASP A 111 -10.02 -12.62 3.32
N LYS A 112 -9.31 -12.59 4.47
CA LYS A 112 -8.90 -13.81 5.18
C LYS A 112 -10.11 -14.58 5.70
N GLN A 113 -11.08 -13.89 6.29
CA GLN A 113 -12.35 -14.47 6.74
C GLN A 113 -13.10 -15.14 5.59
N ASN A 114 -13.21 -14.46 4.44
CA ASN A 114 -13.83 -15.05 3.26
C ASN A 114 -13.04 -16.26 2.74
N ALA A 115 -11.70 -16.23 2.75
CA ALA A 115 -10.86 -17.36 2.38
C ALA A 115 -11.09 -18.57 3.28
N TYR A 116 -11.15 -18.36 4.59
CA TYR A 116 -11.47 -19.39 5.56
C TYR A 116 -12.87 -19.98 5.31
N LEU A 117 -13.90 -19.16 5.17
CA LEU A 117 -15.28 -19.62 4.92
C LEU A 117 -15.39 -20.34 3.57
N PHE A 118 -14.65 -19.89 2.56
CA PHE A 118 -14.61 -20.52 1.24
C PHE A 118 -14.01 -21.92 1.33
N GLY A 119 -12.92 -22.09 2.09
CA GLY A 119 -12.26 -23.40 2.28
C GLY A 119 -13.09 -24.41 3.09
N THR A 120 -13.99 -23.93 3.95
CA THR A 120 -14.84 -24.78 4.82
C THR A 120 -16.22 -25.10 4.22
N ILE A 121 -16.52 -24.59 3.02
CA ILE A 121 -17.78 -24.84 2.32
C ILE A 121 -17.51 -25.64 1.05
N ARG A 122 -18.24 -26.74 0.86
CA ARG A 122 -18.11 -27.62 -0.30
C ARG A 122 -19.39 -27.67 -1.12
N GLY A 123 -19.32 -27.34 -2.41
CA GLY A 123 -20.42 -27.55 -3.35
C GLY A 123 -20.40 -28.96 -3.92
N ILE A 124 -21.46 -29.73 -3.70
CA ILE A 124 -21.65 -31.06 -4.29
C ILE A 124 -22.83 -31.06 -5.27
N PRO A 125 -22.75 -31.80 -6.39
CA PRO A 125 -23.88 -31.94 -7.30
C PRO A 125 -25.07 -32.60 -6.60
N LYS A 126 -26.27 -32.21 -6.98
CA LYS A 126 -27.51 -32.77 -6.42
C LYS A 126 -27.63 -34.26 -6.82
N LYS A 127 -27.65 -35.16 -5.82
CA LYS A 127 -27.69 -36.62 -6.02
C LYS A 127 -29.05 -37.18 -6.49
N ARG A 128 -30.18 -36.59 -6.09
CA ARG A 128 -31.53 -37.07 -6.45
C ARG A 128 -32.48 -35.88 -6.69
N SER A 129 -33.31 -35.95 -7.72
CA SER A 129 -34.40 -35.00 -7.97
C SER A 129 -35.71 -35.75 -8.15
N TYR A 130 -36.74 -35.41 -7.38
CA TYR A 130 -38.08 -35.94 -7.57
C TYR A 130 -38.87 -35.03 -8.52
N PRO A 131 -39.68 -35.59 -9.43
CA PRO A 131 -40.58 -34.79 -10.27
C PRO A 131 -41.54 -34.01 -9.36
N LYS A 132 -41.67 -32.71 -9.60
CA LYS A 132 -42.58 -31.85 -8.83
C LYS A 132 -43.91 -31.73 -9.56
N LYS A 133 -45.03 -31.75 -8.82
CA LYS A 133 -46.38 -31.39 -9.32
C LYS A 133 -46.57 -29.89 -9.60
N THR A 134 -45.50 -29.15 -9.90
CA THR A 134 -45.53 -27.68 -10.09
C THR A 134 -45.15 -27.33 -11.52
N LYS A 135 -45.58 -26.16 -12.04
CA LYS A 135 -45.29 -25.64 -13.40
C LYS A 135 -43.81 -25.69 -13.83
N ARG A 136 -42.86 -25.83 -12.90
CA ARG A 136 -41.43 -26.08 -13.21
C ARG A 136 -41.15 -27.58 -13.11
N GLU A 137 -40.97 -28.21 -14.26
CA GLU A 137 -40.62 -29.65 -14.40
C GLU A 137 -39.27 -29.98 -13.74
N THR A 138 -38.33 -29.03 -13.74
CA THR A 138 -36.99 -29.20 -13.15
C THR A 138 -36.73 -28.28 -11.97
N SER A 139 -36.02 -28.78 -10.96
CA SER A 139 -35.58 -28.00 -9.81
C SER A 139 -34.45 -27.04 -10.20
N SER A 140 -34.58 -25.75 -9.88
CA SER A 140 -33.51 -24.75 -10.09
C SER A 140 -32.26 -24.97 -9.23
N ARG A 141 -32.30 -25.88 -8.26
CA ARG A 141 -31.17 -26.20 -7.38
C ARG A 141 -30.37 -27.34 -7.98
N THR A 142 -29.23 -27.01 -8.58
CA THR A 142 -28.27 -27.96 -9.18
C THR A 142 -27.20 -28.43 -8.19
N VAL A 143 -26.86 -27.60 -7.20
CA VAL A 143 -25.79 -27.83 -6.23
C VAL A 143 -26.34 -27.81 -4.80
N THR A 144 -25.80 -28.66 -3.94
CA THR A 144 -25.98 -28.65 -2.48
C THR A 144 -24.67 -28.25 -1.83
N PHE A 145 -24.73 -27.38 -0.82
CA PHE A 145 -23.55 -26.99 -0.06
C PHE A 145 -23.47 -27.78 1.24
N LEU A 146 -22.30 -28.33 1.51
CA LEU A 146 -21.91 -28.91 2.78
C LEU A 146 -21.08 -27.88 3.55
N TYR A 147 -21.33 -27.80 4.85
CA TYR A 147 -20.65 -26.88 5.76
C TYR A 147 -19.87 -27.71 6.77
N SER A 148 -18.59 -27.42 6.94
CA SER A 148 -17.74 -28.08 7.93
C SER A 148 -16.98 -27.07 8.77
N VAL A 149 -16.53 -27.49 9.94
CA VAL A 149 -15.59 -26.73 10.79
C VAL A 149 -14.50 -27.68 11.26
N LYS A 150 -13.32 -27.14 11.52
CA LYS A 150 -12.21 -27.94 12.04
C LYS A 150 -12.33 -28.09 13.55
N VAL A 151 -12.36 -29.33 14.01
CA VAL A 151 -12.38 -29.72 15.42
C VAL A 151 -11.23 -30.71 15.58
N ASP A 152 -10.24 -30.38 16.42
CA ASP A 152 -9.05 -31.21 16.64
C ASP A 152 -8.33 -31.65 15.36
N GLY A 153 -8.27 -30.75 14.37
CA GLY A 153 -7.66 -31.00 13.06
C GLY A 153 -8.54 -31.76 12.06
N VAL A 154 -9.73 -32.22 12.47
CA VAL A 154 -10.67 -32.99 11.64
C VAL A 154 -11.81 -32.11 11.15
N ASP A 155 -12.22 -32.26 9.90
CA ASP A 155 -13.39 -31.57 9.35
C ASP A 155 -14.70 -32.20 9.86
N THR A 156 -15.36 -31.54 10.82
CA THR A 156 -16.67 -31.94 11.35
C THR A 156 -17.78 -31.28 10.54
N GLN A 157 -18.64 -32.09 9.91
CA GLN A 157 -19.77 -31.58 9.13
C GLN A 157 -20.92 -31.10 10.04
N ILE A 158 -21.38 -29.88 9.81
CA ILE A 158 -22.49 -29.26 10.54
C ILE A 158 -23.55 -28.70 9.59
N CYS A 159 -24.74 -28.39 10.12
CA CYS A 159 -25.78 -27.76 9.33
C CYS A 159 -25.46 -26.27 9.09
N LYS A 160 -26.13 -25.66 8.10
CA LYS A 160 -25.95 -24.23 7.77
C LYS A 160 -26.28 -23.31 8.96
N GLU A 161 -27.28 -23.65 9.75
CA GLU A 161 -27.71 -22.84 10.90
C GLU A 161 -26.63 -22.81 11.97
N GLU A 162 -26.08 -23.99 12.33
CA GLU A 162 -24.96 -24.09 13.26
C GLU A 162 -23.74 -23.35 12.71
N PHE A 163 -23.43 -23.52 11.43
CA PHE A 163 -22.31 -22.84 10.79
C PHE A 163 -22.43 -21.31 10.87
N LEU A 164 -23.62 -20.75 10.68
CA LEU A 164 -23.84 -19.32 10.87
C LEU A 164 -23.71 -18.91 12.34
N SER A 165 -24.16 -19.76 13.25
CA SER A 165 -24.16 -19.52 14.69
C SER A 165 -22.75 -19.46 15.27
N VAL A 166 -21.91 -20.47 14.97
CA VAL A 166 -20.55 -20.58 15.52
C VAL A 166 -19.59 -19.51 14.98
N HIS A 167 -19.90 -18.88 13.85
CA HIS A 167 -19.11 -17.77 13.30
C HIS A 167 -19.73 -16.39 13.60
N GLY A 168 -20.84 -16.30 14.35
CA GLY A 168 -21.52 -15.01 14.63
C GLY A 168 -22.13 -14.32 13.41
N LEU A 169 -22.55 -15.11 12.41
CA LEU A 169 -23.06 -14.65 11.12
C LEU A 169 -24.59 -14.79 10.96
N GLN A 170 -25.34 -14.97 12.04
CA GLN A 170 -26.80 -15.12 12.06
C GLN A 170 -27.54 -14.04 11.25
N ASN A 171 -27.09 -12.79 11.37
CA ASN A 171 -27.68 -11.63 10.70
C ASN A 171 -27.00 -11.31 9.35
N CYS A 172 -25.99 -12.09 8.96
CA CYS A 172 -25.14 -11.84 7.79
C CYS A 172 -25.25 -12.94 6.72
N LYS A 173 -26.45 -13.51 6.54
CA LYS A 173 -26.71 -14.63 5.59
C LYS A 173 -26.25 -14.36 4.15
N LYS A 174 -26.20 -13.09 3.72
CA LYS A 174 -25.70 -12.67 2.41
C LYS A 174 -24.22 -12.99 2.20
N SER A 175 -23.40 -12.99 3.27
CA SER A 175 -21.98 -13.34 3.20
C SER A 175 -21.79 -14.77 2.69
N ILE A 176 -22.47 -15.73 3.34
CA ILE A 176 -22.45 -17.14 2.93
C ILE A 176 -23.05 -17.35 1.55
N TYR A 177 -24.11 -16.62 1.20
CA TYR A 177 -24.69 -16.69 -0.15
C TYR A 177 -23.68 -16.28 -1.24
N ASN A 178 -22.93 -15.21 -1.02
CA ASN A 178 -21.92 -14.74 -1.96
C ASN A 178 -20.77 -15.74 -2.12
N ILE A 179 -20.35 -16.38 -1.04
CA ILE A 179 -19.32 -17.43 -1.07
C ILE A 179 -19.84 -18.65 -1.86
N CYS A 180 -21.04 -19.12 -1.53
CA CYS A 180 -21.71 -20.20 -2.27
C CYS A 180 -21.86 -19.88 -3.77
N LYS A 181 -22.15 -18.63 -4.13
CA LYS A 181 -22.22 -18.19 -5.53
C LYS A 181 -20.86 -18.33 -6.23
N GLN A 182 -19.79 -17.90 -5.59
CA GLN A 182 -18.43 -18.01 -6.15
C GLN A 182 -18.00 -19.48 -6.31
N ILE A 183 -18.29 -20.33 -5.34
CA ILE A 183 -18.04 -21.78 -5.43
C ILE A 183 -18.81 -22.37 -6.63
N ARG A 184 -20.06 -21.96 -6.83
CA ARG A 184 -20.88 -22.42 -7.98
C ARG A 184 -20.32 -21.95 -9.32
N GLN A 185 -19.65 -20.79 -9.35
CA GLN A 185 -18.99 -20.26 -10.55
C GLN A 185 -17.68 -20.98 -10.87
N GLY A 186 -17.23 -21.91 -10.03
CA GLY A 186 -15.99 -22.67 -10.24
C GLY A 186 -14.73 -21.92 -9.82
N ASN A 187 -14.86 -20.86 -9.02
CA ASN A 187 -13.69 -20.17 -8.47
C ASN A 187 -12.88 -21.15 -7.59
N THR A 188 -11.56 -21.07 -7.62
CA THR A 188 -10.68 -21.85 -6.74
C THR A 188 -10.36 -21.12 -5.44
N ILE A 189 -10.50 -19.80 -5.43
CA ILE A 189 -10.21 -18.88 -4.33
C ILE A 189 -11.32 -17.81 -4.33
N PRO A 190 -11.74 -17.27 -3.16
CA PRO A 190 -12.72 -16.19 -3.17
C PRO A 190 -12.16 -14.91 -3.81
N THR A 191 -13.03 -14.13 -4.43
CA THR A 191 -12.71 -12.81 -4.95
C THR A 191 -12.38 -11.86 -3.80
N CYS A 192 -11.31 -11.06 -3.96
CA CYS A 192 -10.95 -10.02 -3.00
C CYS A 192 -12.03 -8.94 -2.86
N ASP A 193 -12.01 -8.20 -1.75
CA ASP A 193 -12.90 -7.05 -1.55
C ASP A 193 -12.75 -6.02 -2.69
N GLY A 194 -13.85 -5.84 -3.43
CA GLY A 194 -13.98 -4.88 -4.52
C GLY A 194 -14.47 -3.51 -4.07
N ARG A 195 -14.82 -3.33 -2.79
CA ARG A 195 -15.37 -2.07 -2.29
C ARG A 195 -14.40 -0.93 -2.52
N GLY A 196 -14.93 0.15 -3.09
CA GLY A 196 -14.19 1.38 -3.32
C GLY A 196 -13.15 1.34 -4.44
N LYS A 197 -13.15 0.28 -5.25
CA LYS A 197 -12.32 0.13 -6.47
C LYS A 197 -13.08 0.44 -7.76
N HIS A 198 -14.20 1.16 -7.66
CA HIS A 198 -15.03 1.48 -8.84
C HIS A 198 -14.39 2.60 -9.68
N HIS A 199 -14.39 2.42 -11.01
CA HIS A 199 -13.83 3.37 -11.96
C HIS A 199 -14.73 4.60 -12.21
N ASN A 200 -16.01 4.50 -11.86
CA ASN A 200 -17.05 5.50 -12.14
C ASN A 200 -17.15 6.64 -11.10
N ARG A 201 -16.10 6.91 -10.33
CA ARG A 201 -16.13 7.94 -9.29
C ARG A 201 -15.96 9.34 -9.88
N LYS A 202 -16.87 10.26 -9.53
CA LYS A 202 -16.89 11.66 -10.00
C LYS A 202 -15.55 12.42 -9.84
N ASN A 203 -14.80 12.13 -8.77
CA ASN A 203 -13.53 12.80 -8.46
C ASN A 203 -12.28 12.04 -8.98
N ARG A 204 -12.46 10.97 -9.76
CA ARG A 204 -11.33 10.29 -10.42
C ARG A 204 -10.84 11.19 -11.55
N LEU A 205 -9.53 11.44 -11.60
CA LEU A 205 -8.92 12.09 -12.75
C LEU A 205 -8.84 11.09 -13.92
N PRO A 206 -9.26 11.49 -15.14
CA PRO A 206 -8.98 10.73 -16.36
C PRO A 206 -7.48 10.51 -16.55
N ASP A 207 -7.13 9.39 -17.18
CA ASP A 207 -5.73 8.98 -17.35
C ASP A 207 -4.96 9.99 -18.24
N ASP A 208 -5.63 10.62 -19.21
CA ASP A 208 -5.05 11.66 -20.06
C ASP A 208 -4.65 12.92 -19.27
N MET A 209 -5.50 13.34 -18.32
CA MET A 209 -5.20 14.49 -17.47
C MET A 209 -4.06 14.19 -16.49
N LEU A 210 -4.01 12.97 -15.96
CA LEU A 210 -2.88 12.51 -15.14
C LEU A 210 -1.57 12.57 -15.92
N LYS A 211 -1.60 12.09 -17.16
CA LYS A 211 -0.44 12.13 -18.06
C LYS A 211 0.00 13.57 -18.32
N SER A 212 -0.91 14.49 -18.63
CA SER A 212 -0.60 15.91 -18.85
C SER A 212 0.12 16.55 -17.65
N VAL A 213 -0.33 16.26 -16.42
CA VAL A 213 0.34 16.73 -15.19
C VAL A 213 1.74 16.16 -15.06
N HIS A 214 1.91 14.86 -15.34
CA HIS A 214 3.21 14.20 -15.31
C HIS A 214 4.18 14.79 -16.33
N ASP A 215 3.71 15.02 -17.56
CA ASP A 215 4.50 15.58 -18.64
C ASP A 215 4.96 17.00 -18.30
N HIS A 216 4.07 17.84 -17.76
CA HIS A 216 4.44 19.17 -17.27
C HIS A 216 5.49 19.11 -16.17
N ILE A 217 5.30 18.26 -15.14
CA ILE A 217 6.28 18.14 -14.05
C ILE A 217 7.64 17.64 -14.57
N ASN A 218 7.63 16.79 -15.59
CA ASN A 218 8.85 16.27 -16.23
C ASN A 218 9.59 17.33 -17.02
N ALA A 219 8.88 18.23 -17.70
CA ALA A 219 9.46 19.32 -18.49
C ALA A 219 10.11 20.44 -17.64
N ILE A 220 9.78 20.54 -16.35
CA ILE A 220 10.40 21.56 -15.47
C ILE A 220 11.91 21.32 -15.35
N PRO A 221 12.76 22.34 -15.55
CA PRO A 221 14.19 22.24 -15.29
C PRO A 221 14.50 21.85 -13.85
N LYS A 222 15.28 20.79 -13.68
CA LYS A 222 15.67 20.22 -12.39
C LYS A 222 17.18 20.08 -12.34
N TYR A 223 17.75 20.18 -11.16
CA TYR A 223 19.17 19.96 -10.96
C TYR A 223 19.45 19.14 -9.70
N THR A 224 20.61 18.49 -9.69
CA THR A 224 21.13 17.80 -8.50
C THR A 224 22.00 18.77 -7.72
N SER A 225 21.78 18.87 -6.41
CA SER A 225 22.62 19.73 -5.58
C SER A 225 24.03 19.12 -5.47
N HIS A 226 25.06 19.87 -5.85
CA HIS A 226 26.44 19.40 -5.83
C HIS A 226 26.86 18.88 -4.45
N TYR A 227 26.44 19.58 -3.39
CA TYR A 227 26.77 19.26 -2.00
C TYR A 227 26.03 18.05 -1.44
N SER A 228 24.84 17.70 -1.95
CA SER A 228 24.02 16.60 -1.42
C SER A 228 24.02 15.34 -2.28
N ARG A 229 24.71 15.31 -3.43
CA ARG A 229 24.77 14.15 -4.35
C ARG A 229 25.17 12.84 -3.65
N LYS A 230 26.17 12.89 -2.76
CA LYS A 230 26.67 11.71 -2.03
C LYS A 230 25.66 11.19 -1.00
N HIS A 231 24.85 12.07 -0.41
CA HIS A 231 23.92 11.72 0.66
C HIS A 231 22.47 11.53 0.18
N ASN A 232 22.09 12.08 -0.97
CA ASN A 232 20.72 12.04 -1.51
C ASN A 232 20.73 11.97 -3.06
N PRO A 233 21.20 10.85 -3.67
CA PRO A 233 21.37 10.75 -5.13
C PRO A 233 20.03 10.87 -5.89
N ASN A 234 18.93 10.43 -5.29
CA ASN A 234 17.60 10.41 -5.92
C ASN A 234 16.78 11.69 -5.68
N ARG A 235 17.38 12.77 -5.16
CA ARG A 235 16.68 14.02 -4.88
C ARG A 235 17.07 15.10 -5.88
N LEU A 236 16.05 15.63 -6.56
CA LEU A 236 16.19 16.74 -7.50
C LEU A 236 15.72 18.04 -6.84
N TYR A 237 16.19 19.16 -7.36
CA TYR A 237 15.83 20.49 -6.89
C TYR A 237 15.33 21.36 -8.02
N ILE A 238 14.35 22.21 -7.70
CA ILE A 238 13.87 23.31 -8.52
C ILE A 238 14.34 24.62 -7.88
N ASP A 239 14.39 25.68 -8.69
CA ASP A 239 14.67 27.04 -8.26
C ASP A 239 13.86 27.48 -7.03
N HIS A 240 14.49 28.30 -6.18
CA HIS A 240 13.92 28.86 -4.95
C HIS A 240 12.74 29.82 -5.18
N ASP A 241 12.68 30.48 -6.34
CA ASP A 241 11.61 31.42 -6.69
C ASP A 241 10.31 30.71 -7.08
N LEU A 242 10.37 29.40 -7.29
CA LEU A 242 9.22 28.60 -7.67
C LEU A 242 8.61 27.95 -6.43
N SER A 243 7.29 28.02 -6.35
CA SER A 243 6.45 27.25 -5.43
C SER A 243 5.53 26.30 -6.20
N ILE A 244 4.94 25.31 -5.53
CA ILE A 244 3.94 24.41 -6.14
C ILE A 244 2.80 25.23 -6.78
N SER A 245 2.35 26.29 -6.12
CA SER A 245 1.30 27.17 -6.63
C SER A 245 1.77 27.95 -7.86
N SER A 246 3.03 28.41 -7.91
CA SER A 246 3.59 29.03 -9.11
C SER A 246 3.74 28.03 -10.27
N LEU A 247 4.11 26.78 -9.98
CA LEU A 247 4.21 25.72 -11.00
C LEU A 247 2.83 25.37 -11.54
N TYR A 248 1.82 25.31 -10.66
CA TYR A 248 0.44 25.14 -11.09
C TYR A 248 -0.02 26.32 -11.96
N LYS A 249 0.38 27.56 -11.65
CA LYS A 249 0.09 28.72 -12.51
C LYS A 249 0.70 28.59 -13.91
N LYS A 250 1.87 27.98 -14.05
CA LYS A 250 2.50 27.68 -15.35
C LYS A 250 1.84 26.49 -16.06
N TYR A 251 1.27 25.56 -15.32
CA TYR A 251 0.52 24.42 -15.85
C TYR A 251 -0.86 24.83 -16.40
N TYR A 252 -1.70 25.47 -15.59
CA TYR A 252 -3.14 25.56 -15.88
C TYR A 252 -3.50 26.45 -17.08
N LYS A 253 -2.67 27.45 -17.39
CA LYS A 253 -2.84 28.35 -18.54
C LYS A 253 -1.86 27.98 -19.65
N PRO A 254 -0.55 28.29 -19.54
CA PRO A 254 0.37 28.07 -20.65
C PRO A 254 0.40 26.64 -21.19
N TRP A 255 0.55 25.65 -20.31
CA TRP A 255 0.71 24.26 -20.73
C TRP A 255 -0.59 23.63 -21.22
N CYS A 256 -1.69 23.86 -20.48
CA CYS A 256 -2.98 23.27 -20.82
C CYS A 256 -3.57 23.85 -22.11
N GLU A 257 -3.41 25.16 -22.35
CA GLU A 257 -3.86 25.81 -23.58
C GLU A 257 -3.06 25.34 -24.80
N ASP A 258 -1.73 25.24 -24.67
CA ASP A 258 -0.84 24.80 -25.76
C ASP A 258 -1.06 23.33 -26.16
N GLN A 259 -1.24 22.46 -25.16
CA GLN A 259 -1.38 21.02 -25.38
C GLN A 259 -2.84 20.56 -25.55
N GLY A 260 -3.82 21.48 -25.47
CA GLY A 260 -5.24 21.18 -25.62
C GLY A 260 -5.85 20.31 -24.52
N PHE A 261 -5.28 20.33 -23.31
CA PHE A 261 -5.81 19.60 -22.15
C PHE A 261 -6.67 20.49 -21.27
N LEU A 262 -7.73 19.92 -20.69
CA LEU A 262 -8.41 20.58 -19.58
C LEU A 262 -7.49 20.63 -18.34
N PRO A 263 -7.45 21.75 -17.60
CA PRO A 263 -6.63 21.82 -16.40
C PRO A 263 -7.24 21.02 -15.24
N VAL A 264 -6.40 20.29 -14.50
CA VAL A 264 -6.79 19.69 -13.21
C VAL A 264 -6.86 20.76 -12.12
N LYS A 265 -7.54 20.48 -11.00
CA LYS A 265 -7.52 21.35 -9.82
C LYS A 265 -6.12 21.38 -9.18
N GLU A 266 -5.74 22.53 -8.59
CA GLU A 266 -4.44 22.70 -7.92
C GLU A 266 -4.17 21.64 -6.85
N ASP A 267 -5.17 21.25 -6.05
CA ASP A 267 -5.02 20.19 -5.05
C ASP A 267 -4.58 18.85 -5.67
N ALA A 268 -5.13 18.50 -6.82
CA ALA A 268 -4.75 17.27 -7.50
C ALA A 268 -3.33 17.35 -8.05
N TYR A 269 -2.97 18.48 -8.66
CA TYR A 269 -1.60 18.76 -9.11
C TYR A 269 -0.59 18.65 -7.94
N ARG A 270 -0.90 19.27 -6.79
CA ARG A 270 -0.09 19.21 -5.57
C ARG A 270 0.07 17.78 -5.06
N ARG A 271 -1.01 16.99 -5.02
CA ARG A 271 -0.95 15.58 -4.60
C ARG A 271 -0.05 14.75 -5.51
N ILE A 272 -0.16 14.91 -6.83
CA ILE A 272 0.71 14.23 -7.80
C ILE A 272 2.17 14.65 -7.60
N PHE A 273 2.44 15.95 -7.52
CA PHE A 273 3.79 16.47 -7.34
C PHE A 273 4.44 15.99 -6.03
N CYS A 274 3.71 15.98 -4.92
CA CYS A 274 4.26 15.58 -3.62
C CYS A 274 4.38 14.06 -3.44
N ASN A 275 3.51 13.26 -4.04
CA ASN A 275 3.48 11.81 -3.85
C ASN A 275 4.30 11.04 -4.88
N HIS A 276 4.36 11.52 -6.13
CA HIS A 276 5.02 10.80 -7.23
C HIS A 276 6.47 11.26 -7.47
N TYR A 277 6.87 12.40 -6.90
CA TYR A 277 8.18 12.99 -7.16
C TYR A 277 8.93 13.32 -5.87
N ASN A 278 10.24 13.07 -5.85
CA ASN A 278 11.17 13.49 -4.79
C ASN A 278 11.93 14.77 -5.20
N ILE A 279 11.19 15.85 -5.42
CA ILE A 279 11.73 17.15 -5.87
C ILE A 279 11.63 18.17 -4.74
N GLY A 280 12.74 18.79 -4.34
CA GLY A 280 12.79 19.88 -3.39
C GLY A 280 12.77 21.26 -4.05
N PHE A 281 12.40 22.28 -3.28
CA PHE A 281 12.73 23.67 -3.62
C PHE A 281 14.07 23.98 -2.96
N LYS A 282 14.98 24.60 -3.71
CA LYS A 282 16.24 25.05 -3.13
C LYS A 282 15.96 26.21 -2.19
N LEU A 283 16.67 26.25 -1.09
CA LEU A 283 16.69 27.45 -0.26
C LEU A 283 17.52 28.52 -0.99
N PRO A 284 17.18 29.81 -0.86
CA PRO A 284 18.13 30.86 -1.21
C PRO A 284 19.49 30.49 -0.62
N LYS A 285 20.60 30.73 -1.35
CA LYS A 285 21.91 30.59 -0.72
C LYS A 285 21.86 31.50 0.50
N SER A 286 22.01 30.93 1.70
CA SER A 286 22.11 31.75 2.91
C SER A 286 23.18 32.79 2.63
N ASP A 287 22.79 34.06 2.79
CA ASP A 287 23.60 35.22 2.48
C ASP A 287 25.03 35.03 2.97
N THR A 288 25.96 35.47 2.14
CA THR A 288 27.37 35.55 2.51
C THR A 288 27.48 36.25 3.87
N CYS A 289 28.39 35.77 4.71
CA CYS A 289 28.55 36.37 6.03
C CYS A 289 29.07 37.80 5.86
N GLU A 290 28.29 38.79 6.32
CA GLU A 290 28.65 40.21 6.22
C GLU A 290 30.06 40.49 6.75
N THR A 291 30.48 39.79 7.81
CA THR A 291 31.83 39.93 8.36
C THR A 291 32.90 39.31 7.47
N CYS A 292 32.64 38.17 6.81
CA CYS A 292 33.55 37.60 5.82
C CYS A 292 33.70 38.54 4.61
N ASP A 293 32.60 39.13 4.15
CA ASP A 293 32.62 40.06 3.01
C ASP A 293 33.40 41.33 3.36
N LYS A 294 33.19 41.89 4.56
CA LYS A 294 33.97 43.02 5.08
C LYS A 294 35.48 42.72 5.10
N TYR A 295 35.88 41.58 5.65
CA TYR A 295 37.29 41.20 5.71
C TYR A 295 37.88 40.92 4.32
N SER A 296 37.11 40.34 3.39
CA SER A 296 37.56 40.15 2.00
C SER A 296 37.89 41.49 1.33
N VAL A 297 37.01 42.49 1.46
CA VAL A 297 37.22 43.83 0.89
C VAL A 297 38.43 44.53 1.53
N LEU A 298 38.59 44.40 2.85
CA LEU A 298 39.72 44.98 3.58
C LEU A 298 41.05 44.32 3.21
N LEU A 299 41.08 42.99 3.03
CA LEU A 299 42.26 42.26 2.58
C LEU A 299 42.67 42.67 1.16
N ASP A 300 41.70 42.83 0.26
CA ASP A 300 41.97 43.29 -1.11
C ASP A 300 42.54 44.72 -1.16
N SER A 301 42.06 45.60 -0.28
CA SER A 301 42.49 47.00 -0.21
C SER A 301 43.86 47.19 0.45
N ASN A 302 44.28 46.28 1.35
CA ASN A 302 45.50 46.41 2.15
C ASN A 302 46.62 45.43 1.72
N LYS A 303 46.62 44.93 0.48
CA LYS A 303 47.63 43.97 -0.03
C LYS A 303 49.08 44.44 0.10
N ASN A 304 49.32 45.75 0.05
CA ASN A 304 50.66 46.33 0.08
C ASN A 304 51.20 46.54 1.51
N ASP A 305 50.33 46.55 2.52
CA ASP A 305 50.70 46.74 3.93
C ASP A 305 50.78 45.37 4.63
N THR A 306 52.00 44.86 4.76
CA THR A 306 52.26 43.46 5.15
C THR A 306 51.77 43.14 6.57
N THR A 307 51.86 44.10 7.50
CA THR A 307 51.47 43.91 8.90
C THR A 307 49.94 43.88 9.03
N LYS A 308 49.28 44.87 8.43
CA LYS A 308 47.82 45.01 8.48
C LYS A 308 47.09 43.92 7.70
N PHE A 309 47.65 43.48 6.56
CA PHE A 309 47.14 42.34 5.81
C PHE A 309 47.14 41.06 6.66
N ARG A 310 48.25 40.79 7.36
CA ARG A 310 48.39 39.60 8.21
C ARG A 310 47.42 39.62 9.40
N GLU A 311 47.21 40.78 10.00
CA GLU A 311 46.23 40.95 11.08
C GLU A 311 44.79 40.69 10.61
N LEU A 312 44.39 41.24 9.47
CA LEU A 312 43.07 41.01 8.88
C LEU A 312 42.86 39.54 8.50
N GLN A 313 43.91 38.85 8.05
CA GLN A 313 43.87 37.43 7.73
C GLN A 313 43.64 36.57 8.99
N ILE A 314 44.29 36.90 10.09
CA ILE A 314 44.08 36.23 11.40
C ILE A 314 42.64 36.47 11.88
N GLN A 315 42.11 37.69 11.75
CA GLN A 315 40.74 38.01 12.16
C GLN A 315 39.70 37.23 11.34
N LEU A 316 39.90 37.12 10.02
CA LEU A 316 39.05 36.31 9.16
C LEU A 316 39.11 34.82 9.54
N GLU A 317 40.31 34.29 9.77
CA GLU A 317 40.49 32.90 10.18
C GLU A 317 39.84 32.60 11.54
N LEU A 318 39.99 33.50 12.52
CA LEU A 318 39.32 33.38 13.81
C LEU A 318 37.81 33.38 13.69
N HIS A 319 37.25 34.25 12.85
CA HIS A 319 35.82 34.27 12.57
C HIS A 319 35.33 32.95 11.97
N GLN A 320 36.05 32.42 10.97
CA GLN A 320 35.72 31.15 10.31
C GLN A 320 35.79 29.97 11.29
N ARG A 321 36.86 29.87 12.09
CA ARG A 321 37.00 28.81 13.11
C ARG A 321 35.90 28.85 14.16
N LYS A 322 35.47 30.04 14.60
CA LYS A 322 34.33 30.18 15.53
C LYS A 322 33.04 29.67 14.90
N ALA A 323 32.77 30.02 13.64
CA ALA A 323 31.60 29.55 12.92
C ALA A 323 31.60 28.02 12.73
N GLU A 324 32.76 27.44 12.39
CA GLU A 324 32.92 25.99 12.26
C GLU A 324 32.67 25.26 13.58
N ALA A 325 33.26 25.73 14.68
CA ALA A 325 33.05 25.15 16.01
C ALA A 325 31.57 25.21 16.45
N MET A 326 30.87 26.30 16.14
CA MET A 326 29.44 26.41 16.42
C MET A 326 28.63 25.42 15.58
N GLN A 327 28.96 25.24 14.30
CA GLN A 327 28.27 24.27 13.43
C GLN A 327 28.55 22.83 13.84
N THR A 328 29.76 22.50 14.30
CA THR A 328 30.07 21.16 14.81
C THR A 328 29.25 20.86 16.05
N ASN A 329 29.17 21.81 16.98
CA ASN A 329 28.39 21.66 18.21
C ASN A 329 26.90 21.49 17.91
N MET A 330 26.35 22.30 17.00
CA MET A 330 24.94 22.17 16.58
C MET A 330 24.67 20.80 15.93
N LYS A 331 25.59 20.28 15.11
CA LYS A 331 25.45 18.94 14.51
C LYS A 331 25.54 17.82 15.55
N THR A 332 26.41 17.95 16.55
CA THR A 332 26.51 16.95 17.63
C THR A 332 25.26 16.97 18.51
N GLU A 333 24.74 18.14 18.86
CA GLU A 333 23.51 18.27 19.64
C GLU A 333 22.29 17.72 18.89
N ILE A 334 22.17 18.00 17.59
CA ILE A 334 21.09 17.43 16.76
C ILE A 334 21.19 15.90 16.71
N LYS A 335 22.40 15.33 16.59
CA LYS A 335 22.59 13.88 16.59
C LYS A 335 22.18 13.25 17.92
N LEU A 336 22.63 13.82 19.03
CA LEU A 336 22.25 13.37 20.37
C LEU A 336 20.73 13.47 20.59
N GLY A 337 20.10 14.53 20.11
CA GLY A 337 18.65 14.68 20.17
C GLY A 337 17.89 13.66 19.32
N VAL A 338 18.43 13.24 18.16
CA VAL A 338 17.82 12.18 17.34
C VAL A 338 18.01 10.81 17.99
N GLU A 339 19.18 10.51 18.54
CA GLU A 339 19.46 9.26 19.27
C GLU A 339 18.56 9.11 20.50
N ASN A 340 18.35 10.20 21.28
CA ASN A 340 17.45 10.17 22.42
C ASN A 340 15.98 9.95 22.02
N VAL A 341 15.53 10.52 20.90
CA VAL A 341 14.15 10.30 20.39
C VAL A 341 13.97 8.87 19.86
N GLU A 342 15.02 8.22 19.36
CA GLU A 342 14.97 6.81 18.95
C GLU A 342 14.92 5.88 20.17
N ILE A 343 15.66 6.17 21.25
CA ILE A 343 15.61 5.42 22.52
C ILE A 343 14.25 5.57 23.21
N ASP A 344 13.70 6.79 23.28
CA ASP A 344 12.37 7.04 23.86
C ASP A 344 11.24 6.37 23.05
N ALA A 345 11.44 6.17 21.74
CA ALA A 345 10.46 5.48 20.90
C ALA A 345 10.48 3.95 21.09
N ASP A 346 11.65 3.38 21.42
CA ASP A 346 11.79 1.96 21.74
C ASP A 346 11.28 1.65 23.17
N GLU A 347 11.56 2.50 24.17
CA GLU A 347 11.04 2.34 25.54
C GLU A 347 9.51 2.52 25.65
N ASN A 348 8.90 3.32 24.77
CA ASN A 348 7.44 3.44 24.69
C ASN A 348 6.78 2.25 23.97
N ASN A 349 7.54 1.42 23.24
CA ASN A 349 7.02 0.23 22.59
C ASN A 349 7.04 -0.99 23.53
N ASP A 350 8.02 -1.07 24.44
CA ASP A 350 8.09 -2.12 25.47
C ASP A 350 7.07 -1.92 26.60
N ASN A 351 6.65 -0.68 26.87
CA ASN A 351 5.59 -0.38 27.86
C ASN A 351 4.15 -0.68 27.38
N ILE A 352 3.96 -1.13 26.13
CA ILE A 352 2.63 -1.57 25.63
C ILE A 352 2.43 -3.08 25.81
N GLU A 353 3.48 -3.87 26.06
CA GLU A 353 3.36 -5.32 26.31
C GLU A 353 3.14 -5.69 27.79
N HIS A 354 3.03 -4.72 28.71
CA HIS A 354 2.90 -4.98 30.16
C HIS A 354 1.69 -4.32 30.85
N LEU A 355 0.65 -3.93 30.10
CA LEU A 355 -0.58 -3.35 30.66
C LEU A 355 -1.85 -4.22 30.50
N ASP A 356 -1.72 -5.49 30.09
CA ASP A 356 -2.85 -6.41 29.94
C ASP A 356 -3.05 -7.40 31.12
N ASP A 357 -2.22 -7.33 32.18
CA ASP A 357 -2.24 -8.31 33.29
C ASP A 357 -2.80 -7.81 34.63
N GLU A 358 -3.35 -6.60 34.72
CA GLU A 358 -4.01 -6.11 35.96
C GLU A 358 -5.42 -5.53 35.70
N ILE A 359 -6.34 -6.37 35.24
CA ILE A 359 -7.78 -6.23 35.56
C ILE A 359 -8.34 -7.63 35.84
N ASP A 360 -7.97 -8.18 36.99
CA ASP A 360 -8.82 -9.10 37.73
C ASP A 360 -8.59 -8.80 39.22
N VAL A 361 -9.68 -8.81 39.99
CA VAL A 361 -9.83 -8.34 41.39
C VAL A 361 -10.21 -6.85 41.51
N LEU A 362 -11.49 -6.56 41.24
CA LEU A 362 -12.44 -6.06 42.25
C LEU A 362 -13.90 -6.25 41.79
#